data_AF-A0A1J3G4C3-F1
#
_entry.id   AF-A0A1J3G4C3-F1
#
_cell.length_a   1.000
_cell.length_b   1.000
_cell.length_c   1.000
_cell.angle_alpha   90.00
_cell.angle_beta   90.00
_cell.angle_gamma   90.00
#
_symmetry.space_group_name_H-M   'P 1'
#
loop_
_entity.id
_entity.type
_entity.pdbx_description
1 polymer ?
#
loop_
_entity_poly.entity_id
_entity_poly.type
_entity_poly.pdbx_seq_one_letter_code
_entity_poly.pdbx_strand_id
1 'polypeptide(L)' 'SDILPFAMKFPDGTSSRAMKRGTLALSSDYLLPDVLIVPDFDCTLISVSKLLKQTGCIAIFTAHCVSYRTVSRGL' A
#
# COMPACT_ATOMS: atom_id res chain seq x y z
N SER A 1 -7.04 10.84 -9.10
CA SER A 1 -7.46 12.24 -8.91
C SER A 1 -6.27 13.08 -8.49
N ASP A 2 -6.28 14.37 -8.83
CA ASP A 2 -5.29 15.32 -8.32
C ASP A 2 -5.54 15.62 -6.84
N ILE A 3 -4.46 15.93 -6.11
CA ILE A 3 -4.48 16.27 -4.69
C ILE A 3 -3.58 17.47 -4.43
N LEU A 4 -3.72 18.10 -3.25
CA LEU A 4 -2.72 19.04 -2.77
C LEU A 4 -1.37 18.31 -2.67
N PRO A 5 -0.26 18.96 -3.07
CA PRO A 5 1.04 18.32 -3.05
C PRO A 5 1.39 17.78 -1.66
N PHE A 6 1.65 16.49 -1.58
CA PHE A 6 2.03 15.80 -0.35
C PHE A 6 3.52 15.51 -0.37
N ALA A 7 4.28 16.19 0.50
CA ALA A 7 5.72 16.01 0.61
C ALA A 7 6.04 14.72 1.37
N MET A 8 7.00 13.94 0.83
CA MET A 8 7.49 12.72 1.46
C MET A 8 9.00 12.76 1.52
N LYS A 9 9.55 12.21 2.60
CA LYS A 9 10.97 11.91 2.73
C LYS A 9 11.19 10.43 2.54
N PHE A 10 12.18 10.09 1.74
CA PHE A 10 12.59 8.72 1.51
C PHE A 10 13.67 8.30 2.51
N PRO A 11 13.85 6.98 2.73
CA PRO A 11 14.85 6.47 3.67
C PRO A 11 16.30 6.84 3.30
N ASP A 12 16.57 7.11 2.02
CA ASP A 12 17.87 7.57 1.51
C ASP A 12 18.15 9.06 1.79
N GLY A 13 17.20 9.77 2.42
CA GLY A 13 17.28 11.19 2.74
C GLY A 13 16.78 12.13 1.63
N THR A 14 16.44 11.61 0.45
CA THR A 14 15.86 12.40 -0.63
C THR A 14 14.37 12.68 -0.36
N SER A 15 13.76 13.52 -1.19
CA SER A 15 12.37 13.92 -1.04
C SER A 15 11.66 13.99 -2.37
N SER A 16 10.38 13.58 -2.38
CA SER A 16 9.50 13.70 -3.54
C SER A 16 8.15 14.27 -3.11
N ARG A 17 7.31 14.60 -4.09
CA ARG A 17 5.97 15.14 -3.90
C ARG A 17 4.95 14.32 -4.68
N ALA A 18 3.99 13.73 -3.97
CA ALA A 18 2.81 13.19 -4.63
C ALA A 18 1.86 14.33 -4.98
N MET A 19 1.47 14.42 -6.25
CA MET A 19 0.44 15.36 -6.73
C MET A 19 -0.86 14.66 -7.11
N LYS A 20 -0.82 13.32 -7.14
CA LYS A 20 -1.95 12.49 -7.57
C LYS A 20 -2.17 11.35 -6.60
N ARG A 21 -3.41 10.92 -6.54
CA ARG A 21 -3.87 9.74 -5.81
C ARG A 21 -4.66 8.84 -6.75
N GLY A 22 -4.61 7.55 -6.54
CA GLY A 22 -5.35 6.56 -7.32
C GLY A 22 -5.77 5.38 -6.48
N THR A 23 -6.30 4.36 -7.14
CA THR A 23 -6.64 3.08 -6.53
C THR A 23 -5.61 2.05 -7.01
N LEU A 24 -4.98 1.35 -6.08
CA LEU A 24 -4.09 0.23 -6.37
C LEU A 24 -4.87 -1.08 -6.20
N ALA A 25 -4.96 -1.87 -7.26
CA ALA A 25 -5.50 -3.22 -7.18
C ALA A 25 -4.39 -4.19 -6.77
N LEU A 26 -4.54 -4.84 -5.61
CA LEU A 26 -3.66 -5.95 -5.20
C LEU A 26 -4.13 -7.28 -5.81
N SER A 27 -5.44 -7.42 -6.00
CA SER A 27 -6.10 -8.51 -6.72
C SER A 27 -7.51 -8.04 -7.14
N SER A 28 -8.30 -8.91 -7.78
CA SER A 28 -9.71 -8.61 -8.12
C SER A 28 -10.54 -8.20 -6.91
N ASP A 29 -10.23 -8.77 -5.74
CA ASP A 29 -11.06 -8.64 -4.54
C ASP A 29 -10.51 -7.60 -3.56
N TYR A 30 -9.28 -7.12 -3.80
CA TYR A 30 -8.56 -6.22 -2.91
C TYR A 30 -8.11 -4.96 -3.64
N LEU A 31 -8.94 -3.93 -3.52
CA LEU A 31 -8.65 -2.59 -3.99
C LEU A 31 -8.23 -1.72 -2.81
N LEU A 32 -7.04 -1.16 -2.88
CA LEU A 32 -6.60 -0.08 -2.00
C LEU A 32 -6.96 1.23 -2.68
N PRO A 33 -8.08 1.87 -2.32
CA PRO A 33 -8.32 3.20 -2.83
C PRO A 33 -7.22 4.09 -2.28
N ASP A 34 -7.18 5.31 -2.82
CA ASP A 34 -6.70 6.38 -1.99
C ASP A 34 -5.15 6.24 -1.73
N VAL A 35 -4.43 5.75 -2.74
CA VAL A 35 -2.97 5.52 -2.77
C VAL A 35 -2.25 6.66 -3.48
N LEU A 36 -1.16 7.16 -2.91
CA LEU A 36 -0.36 8.23 -3.50
C LEU A 36 0.43 7.71 -4.71
N ILE A 37 0.38 8.44 -5.82
CA ILE A 37 1.17 8.16 -7.02
C ILE A 37 2.43 9.02 -6.94
N VAL A 38 3.58 8.37 -6.84
CA VAL A 38 4.89 9.00 -6.65
C VAL A 38 5.78 8.58 -7.82
N PRO A 39 6.03 9.45 -8.81
CA PRO A 39 6.73 9.07 -10.03
C PRO A 39 8.20 8.70 -9.77
N ASP A 40 8.82 9.28 -8.75
CA ASP A 40 10.24 9.06 -8.40
C ASP A 40 10.45 7.83 -7.50
N PHE A 41 9.48 6.90 -7.46
CA PHE A 41 9.48 5.78 -6.53
C PHE A 41 9.35 4.46 -7.29
N ASP A 42 10.46 3.73 -7.40
CA ASP A 42 10.56 2.51 -8.23
C ASP A 42 9.82 1.29 -7.67
N CYS A 43 9.25 1.41 -6.48
CA CYS A 43 8.47 0.35 -5.84
C CYS A 43 7.15 0.90 -5.28
N THR A 44 6.27 0.04 -4.82
CA THR A 44 5.07 0.49 -4.09
C THR A 44 5.30 0.30 -2.60
N LEU A 45 5.25 1.40 -1.83
CA LEU A 45 5.32 1.31 -0.37
C LEU A 45 3.92 1.10 0.19
N ILE A 46 3.70 -0.07 0.79
CA ILE A 46 2.43 -0.41 1.43
C ILE A 46 2.65 -0.56 2.92
N SER A 47 1.84 0.15 3.71
CA SER A 47 1.78 -0.07 5.16
C SER A 47 1.03 -1.37 5.42
N VAL A 48 1.75 -2.40 5.88
CA VAL A 48 1.15 -3.70 6.25
C VAL A 48 0.06 -3.51 7.31
N SER A 49 0.28 -2.64 8.30
CA SER A 49 -0.74 -2.39 9.34
C SER A 49 -2.03 -1.76 8.79
N LYS A 50 -1.94 -0.84 7.80
CA LYS A 50 -3.14 -0.31 7.13
C LYS A 50 -3.84 -1.39 6.32
N LEU A 51 -3.08 -2.19 5.57
CA LEU A 51 -3.61 -3.28 4.75
C LEU A 51 -4.38 -4.30 5.61
N LEU A 52 -3.80 -4.73 6.73
CA LEU A 52 -4.45 -5.68 7.64
C LEU A 52 -5.72 -5.10 8.28
N LYS A 53 -5.71 -3.81 8.65
CA LYS A 53 -6.92 -3.13 9.18
C LYS A 53 -8.05 -3.04 8.17
N GLN A 54 -7.74 -2.84 6.88
CA GLN A 54 -8.75 -2.71 5.83
C GLN A 54 -9.31 -4.06 5.37
N THR A 55 -8.49 -5.10 5.37
CA THR A 55 -8.85 -6.40 4.76
C THR A 55 -9.23 -7.47 5.77
N GLY A 56 -8.93 -7.28 7.07
CA GLY A 56 -9.10 -8.33 8.09
C GLY A 56 -8.22 -9.56 7.85
N CYS A 57 -7.21 -9.45 6.98
CA CYS A 57 -6.28 -10.53 6.68
C CYS A 57 -5.17 -10.63 7.73
N ILE A 58 -4.38 -11.69 7.64
CA ILE A 58 -3.09 -11.83 8.32
C ILE A 58 -1.98 -11.75 7.26
N ALA A 59 -0.86 -11.11 7.61
CA ALA A 59 0.36 -11.14 6.82
C ALA A 59 1.32 -12.20 7.37
N ILE A 60 1.85 -13.03 6.48
CA ILE A 60 2.87 -14.05 6.76
C ILE A 60 4.14 -13.62 6.05
N PHE A 61 5.21 -13.41 6.82
CA PHE A 61 6.54 -13.10 6.30
C PHE A 61 7.32 -14.41 6.15
N THR A 62 7.74 -14.71 4.93
CA THR A 62 8.67 -15.81 4.63
C THR A 62 10.05 -15.23 4.34
N ALA A 63 11.06 -16.09 4.17
CA ALA A 63 12.43 -15.64 3.89
C ALA A 63 12.54 -14.80 2.60
N HIS A 64 11.62 -14.92 1.64
CA HIS A 64 11.71 -14.24 0.34
C HIS A 64 10.49 -13.40 -0.02
N CYS A 65 9.35 -13.58 0.65
CA CYS A 65 8.12 -12.89 0.27
C CYS A 65 7.14 -12.70 1.44
N VAL A 66 6.19 -11.79 1.24
CA VAL A 66 5.06 -11.57 2.16
C VAL A 66 3.78 -12.09 1.51
N SER A 67 3.07 -12.97 2.20
CA SER A 67 1.77 -13.50 1.77
C SER A 67 0.66 -12.97 2.67
N TYR A 68 -0.49 -12.62 2.09
CA TYR A 68 -1.68 -12.26 2.86
C TYR A 68 -2.76 -13.33 2.72
N ARG A 69 -3.46 -13.63 3.83
CA ARG A 69 -4.55 -14.61 3.85
C ARG A 69 -5.74 -14.04 4.64
N THR A 70 -6.92 -14.15 4.04
CA THR A 70 -8.19 -13.83 4.70
C THR A 70 -8.49 -14.87 5.76
N VAL A 71 -8.88 -14.41 6.95
CA VAL A 71 -9.35 -15.30 8.02
C VAL A 71 -10.86 -15.34 7.95
N SER A 72 -11.42 -16.37 7.32
CA SER A 72 -12.84 -16.68 7.41
C SER A 72 -13.11 -17.32 8.78
N ARG A 73 -13.92 -16.67 9.62
CA ARG A 73 -14.48 -17.31 10.82
C ARG A 73 -15.36 -18.48 10.35
N GLY A 74 -15.03 -19.69 10.78
CA GLY A 74 -15.91 -20.85 10.55
C GLY A 74 -17.25 -20.60 11.23
N LEU A 75 -18.35 -20.87 10.51
CA LEU A 75 -19.66 -21.09 11.12
C LEU A 75 -19.64 -22.39 11.92
#